data_AF-A0A0M7HD02-F1
#
_entry.id   AF-A0A0M7HD02-F1
#
_cell.length_a   1.000
_cell.length_b   1.000
_cell.length_c   1.000
_cell.angle_alpha   90.00
_cell.angle_beta   90.00
_cell.angle_gamma   90.00
#
_symmetry.space_group_name_H-M   'P 1'
#
loop_
_entity.id
_entity.type
_entity.pdbx_description
1 polymer ?
#
loop_
_entity_poly.entity_id
_entity_poly.type
_entity_poly.pdbx_seq_one_letter_code
_entity_poly.pdbx_strand_id
1 'polypeptide(L)'
;MGVVTRTDVAVPRSVGYIPPTAGYFEPSDWAVQVHTLSNSDTARRLIDGEFDSGFTALDIVQQHPDRFKVLKEIGEVDVVWMVFGKTRVNSGQLIAWRDAPVRALFESEI
;
A
#
# COMPACT_ATOMS: atom_id res chain seq x y z
N MET A 1 -1.23 4.39 2.62
CA MET A 1 -0.65 3.06 3.02
C MET A 1 -0.06 3.17 4.42
N GLY A 2 0.17 2.07 5.12
CA GLY A 2 0.84 2.14 6.43
C GLY A 2 1.20 0.80 7.04
N VAL A 3 1.85 0.87 8.21
CA VAL A 3 2.09 -0.28 9.07
C VAL A 3 0.88 -0.48 9.96
N VAL A 4 0.27 -1.65 9.82
CA VAL A 4 -0.89 -2.10 10.58
C VAL A 4 -0.46 -3.21 11.53
N THR A 5 -0.96 -3.19 12.76
CA THR A 5 -0.62 -4.17 13.80
C THR A 5 -1.88 -4.80 14.37
N ARG A 6 -1.83 -6.10 14.67
CA ARG A 6 -2.93 -6.79 15.35
C ARG A 6 -3.19 -6.22 16.74
N THR A 7 -4.46 -6.08 17.12
CA THR A 7 -4.88 -5.53 18.42
C THR A 7 -4.62 -6.48 19.58
N ASP A 8 -4.61 -7.79 19.32
CA ASP A 8 -4.36 -8.86 20.31
C ASP A 8 -2.86 -9.02 20.65
N VAL A 9 -1.97 -8.29 19.98
CA VAL A 9 -0.52 -8.29 20.25
C VAL A 9 -0.12 -7.03 21.02
N ALA A 10 0.32 -7.21 22.26
CA ALA A 10 0.76 -6.11 23.12
C ALA A 10 2.09 -5.49 22.67
N VAL A 11 3.07 -6.33 22.28
CA VAL A 11 4.39 -5.92 21.80
C VAL A 11 4.69 -6.66 20.50
N PRO A 12 4.51 -6.03 19.32
CA PRO A 12 4.75 -6.70 18.04
C PRO A 12 6.24 -6.98 17.85
N ARG A 13 6.57 -8.17 17.36
CA ARG A 13 7.94 -8.65 17.17
C ARG A 13 8.24 -9.05 15.73
N SER A 14 7.22 -9.33 14.93
CA SER A 14 7.37 -9.67 13.51
C SER A 14 6.65 -8.69 12.59
N VAL A 15 7.26 -8.37 11.43
CA VAL A 15 6.64 -7.55 10.38
C VAL A 15 6.71 -8.21 9.01
N GLY A 16 5.56 -8.26 8.33
CA GLY A 16 5.45 -8.63 6.93
C GLY A 16 5.46 -7.42 6.01
N TYR A 17 6.24 -7.45 4.92
CA TYR A 17 6.26 -6.38 3.92
C TYR A 17 6.87 -6.86 2.60
N ILE A 18 6.77 -6.06 1.53
CA ILE A 18 7.48 -6.33 0.28
C ILE A 18 8.83 -5.57 0.30
N PRO A 19 9.95 -6.14 -0.19
CA PRO A 19 11.25 -5.46 -0.09
C PRO A 19 11.29 -4.00 -0.61
N PRO A 20 10.60 -3.64 -1.71
CA PRO A 20 10.57 -2.24 -2.18
C PRO A 20 9.98 -1.24 -1.20
N THR A 21 9.15 -1.67 -0.24
CA THR A 21 8.52 -0.79 0.73
C THR A 21 9.38 -0.57 1.99
N ALA A 22 10.57 -1.18 2.07
CA ALA A 22 11.47 -1.04 3.20
C ALA A 22 11.82 0.42 3.51
N GLY A 23 11.92 1.29 2.50
CA GLY A 23 12.26 2.70 2.68
C GLY A 23 11.14 3.58 3.24
N TYR A 24 9.91 3.05 3.36
CA TYR A 24 8.77 3.80 3.89
C TYR A 24 8.67 3.73 5.42
N PHE A 25 9.32 2.77 6.07
CA PHE A 25 9.30 2.58 7.52
C PHE A 25 10.64 2.00 7.98
N GLU A 26 10.77 1.64 9.26
CA GLU A 26 12.01 1.05 9.77
C GLU A 26 11.75 -0.43 10.13
N PRO A 27 11.98 -1.39 9.22
CA PRO A 27 11.72 -2.81 9.49
C PRO A 27 12.52 -3.37 10.66
N SER A 28 13.65 -2.73 11.00
CA SER A 28 14.50 -3.15 12.12
C SER A 28 13.87 -2.90 13.50
N ASP A 29 12.76 -2.14 13.58
CA ASP A 29 11.95 -2.02 14.81
C ASP A 29 11.34 -3.38 15.23
N TRP A 30 11.28 -4.36 14.31
CA TRP A 30 10.82 -5.73 14.56
C TRP A 30 11.98 -6.72 14.53
N ALA A 31 11.98 -7.64 15.48
CA ALA A 31 12.97 -8.71 15.60
C ALA A 31 12.91 -9.72 14.45
N VAL A 32 11.74 -9.92 13.85
CA VAL A 32 11.52 -10.85 12.74
C VAL A 32 10.96 -10.08 11.55
N GLN A 33 11.62 -10.20 10.41
CA GLN A 33 11.23 -9.54 9.16
C GLN A 33 10.85 -10.62 8.15
N VAL A 34 9.64 -10.54 7.60
CA VAL A 34 9.10 -11.51 6.65
C VAL A 34 8.84 -10.81 5.32
N HIS A 35 9.57 -11.21 4.28
CA HIS A 35 9.29 -10.73 2.93
C HIS A 35 8.07 -11.45 2.36
N THR A 36 7.19 -10.67 1.74
CA THR A 36 5.94 -11.10 1.13
C THR A 36 5.95 -10.78 -0.37
N LEU A 37 4.98 -11.31 -1.12
CA LEU A 37 4.97 -11.19 -2.57
C LEU A 37 4.33 -9.88 -3.08
N SER A 38 3.37 -9.34 -2.34
CA SER A 38 2.62 -8.13 -2.66
C SER A 38 1.99 -7.56 -1.39
N ASN A 39 1.58 -6.28 -1.38
CA ASN A 39 0.85 -5.71 -0.24
C ASN A 39 -0.46 -6.46 0.08
N SER A 40 -1.10 -7.06 -0.93
CA SER A 40 -2.28 -7.90 -0.75
C SER A 40 -1.93 -9.25 -0.13
N ASP A 41 -0.78 -9.84 -0.48
CA ASP A 41 -0.26 -11.04 0.20
C ASP A 41 0.12 -10.70 1.64
N THR A 42 0.73 -9.54 1.90
CA THR A 42 0.97 -9.04 3.26
C THR A 42 -0.33 -8.94 4.06
N ALA A 43 -1.38 -8.34 3.48
CA ALA A 43 -2.69 -8.20 4.13
C ALA A 43 -3.28 -9.57 4.48
N ARG A 44 -3.33 -10.49 3.50
CA ARG A 44 -3.87 -11.84 3.72
C ARG A 44 -3.14 -12.56 4.85
N ARG A 45 -1.81 -12.58 4.81
CA ARG A 45 -0.99 -13.27 5.83
C ARG A 45 -1.07 -12.62 7.21
N LEU A 46 -1.28 -11.30 7.26
CA LEU A 46 -1.58 -10.57 8.50
C LEU A 46 -2.94 -11.00 9.08
N ILE A 47 -3.96 -11.16 8.23
CA ILE A 47 -5.29 -11.68 8.61
C ILE A 47 -5.20 -13.12 9.13
N ASP A 48 -4.36 -13.94 8.50
CA ASP A 48 -4.10 -15.33 8.90
C ASP A 48 -3.24 -15.42 10.18
N GLY A 49 -2.72 -14.28 10.66
CA GLY A 49 -1.95 -14.20 11.91
C GLY A 49 -0.52 -14.71 11.80
N GLU A 50 0.04 -14.79 10.59
CA GLU A 50 1.41 -15.27 10.35
C GLU A 50 2.49 -14.33 10.90
N PHE A 51 2.13 -13.07 11.19
CA PHE A 51 2.99 -12.08 11.83
C PHE A 51 2.14 -11.01 12.53
N ASP A 52 2.76 -10.28 13.46
CA ASP A 52 2.12 -9.28 14.32
C ASP A 52 1.75 -7.97 13.58
N SER A 53 2.64 -7.52 12.68
CA SER A 53 2.50 -6.26 11.94
C SER A 53 2.68 -6.47 10.43
N GLY A 54 2.06 -5.64 9.60
CA GLY A 54 2.23 -5.69 8.16
C GLY A 54 2.20 -4.30 7.50
N PHE A 55 3.06 -4.08 6.50
CA PHE A 55 2.94 -2.92 5.62
C PHE A 55 1.89 -3.21 4.54
N THR A 56 0.75 -2.52 4.59
CA THR A 56 -0.35 -2.75 3.66
C THR A 56 -1.30 -1.55 3.53
N ALA A 57 -2.38 -1.70 2.77
CA ALA A 57 -3.45 -0.71 2.66
C ALA A 57 -4.19 -0.58 4.00
N LEU A 58 -4.61 0.63 4.34
CA LEU A 58 -5.29 0.90 5.62
C LEU A 58 -6.74 0.38 5.63
N ASP A 59 -7.30 0.03 4.47
CA ASP A 59 -8.63 -0.57 4.31
C ASP A 59 -8.83 -1.82 5.17
N ILE A 60 -7.76 -2.57 5.48
CA ILE A 60 -7.85 -3.73 6.37
C ILE A 60 -8.32 -3.36 7.79
N VAL A 61 -7.96 -2.17 8.28
CA VAL A 61 -8.42 -1.64 9.57
C VAL A 61 -9.89 -1.26 9.49
N GLN A 62 -10.34 -0.71 8.36
CA GLN A 62 -11.76 -0.38 8.16
C GLN A 62 -12.63 -1.65 8.04
N GLN A 63 -12.11 -2.70 7.39
CA GLN A 63 -12.79 -3.97 7.20
C GLN A 63 -12.80 -4.83 8.47
N HIS A 64 -11.81 -4.66 9.35
CA HIS A 64 -11.64 -5.44 10.57
C HIS A 64 -11.20 -4.55 11.76
N PRO A 65 -12.02 -3.57 12.18
CA PRO A 65 -11.64 -2.53 13.13
C PRO A 65 -11.28 -3.06 14.53
N ASP A 66 -11.87 -4.18 14.94
CA ASP A 66 -11.58 -4.78 16.25
C ASP A 66 -10.29 -5.60 16.27
N ARG A 67 -9.75 -5.94 15.09
CA ARG A 67 -8.60 -6.84 14.94
C ARG A 67 -7.29 -6.12 14.67
N PHE A 68 -7.35 -4.90 14.14
CA PHE A 68 -6.17 -4.18 13.70
C PHE A 68 -6.19 -2.71 14.11
N LYS A 69 -5.01 -2.17 14.36
CA LYS A 69 -4.76 -0.75 14.59
C LYS A 69 -3.67 -0.25 13.66
N VAL A 70 -3.77 1.01 13.24
CA VAL A 70 -2.70 1.68 12.52
C VAL A 70 -1.59 1.99 13.51
N LEU A 71 -0.40 1.43 13.28
CA LEU A 71 0.79 1.76 14.06
C LEU A 71 1.50 2.99 13.47
N LYS A 72 1.62 3.03 12.14
CA LYS A 72 2.25 4.13 11.42
C LYS A 72 1.57 4.36 10.08
N GLU A 73 1.15 5.58 9.85
CA GLU A 73 0.67 6.03 8.54
C GLU A 73 1.85 6.62 7.75
N ILE A 74 2.01 6.21 6.49
CA ILE A 74 3.06 6.73 5.59
C ILE A 74 2.52 7.82 4.67
N GLY A 75 1.19 7.92 4.54
CA GLY A 75 0.51 8.84 3.64
C GLY A 75 0.20 8.23 2.28
N GLU A 76 -0.04 9.12 1.31
CA GLU A 76 -0.37 8.78 -0.07
C GLU A 76 0.90 8.36 -0.83
N VAL A 77 0.73 7.38 -1.73
CA VAL A 77 1.77 6.93 -2.64
C VAL A 77 1.24 7.16 -4.05
N ASP A 78 1.87 8.06 -4.78
CA ASP A 78 1.49 8.32 -6.17
C ASP A 78 1.79 7.12 -7.05
N VAL A 79 0.77 6.65 -7.75
CA VAL A 79 0.87 5.51 -8.67
C VAL A 79 0.39 5.91 -10.05
N VAL A 80 1.25 5.70 -11.05
CA VAL A 80 0.91 5.94 -12.46
C VAL A 80 0.51 4.61 -13.10
N TRP A 81 -0.67 4.57 -13.70
CA TRP A 81 -1.17 3.41 -14.41
C TRP A 81 -1.09 3.63 -15.91
N MET A 82 -0.61 2.62 -16.63
CA MET A 82 -0.67 2.59 -18.10
C MET A 82 -1.61 1.47 -18.52
N VAL A 83 -2.67 1.83 -19.24
CA VAL A 83 -3.68 0.88 -19.72
C VAL A 83 -3.40 0.55 -21.18
N PHE A 84 -3.15 -0.73 -21.46
CA PHE A 84 -2.91 -1.20 -22.81
C PHE A 84 -4.19 -1.71 -23.47
N GLY A 85 -4.51 -1.16 -24.64
CA GLY A 85 -5.56 -1.66 -25.52
C GLY A 85 -5.00 -2.62 -26.57
N LYS A 86 -5.80 -3.60 -26.99
CA LYS A 86 -5.43 -4.50 -28.11
C LYS A 86 -5.44 -3.79 -29.47
N THR A 87 -6.22 -2.73 -29.58
CA THR A 87 -6.34 -1.93 -30.79
C THR A 87 -5.53 -0.66 -30.63
N ARG A 88 -4.67 -0.37 -31.61
CA ARG A 88 -3.95 0.89 -31.70
C ARG A 88 -4.97 2.03 -31.87
N VAL A 89 -4.93 2.99 -30.96
CA VAL A 89 -5.86 4.13 -30.95
C VAL A 89 -5.32 5.37 -31.68
N ASN A 90 -4.01 5.42 -31.99
CA ASN A 90 -3.39 6.49 -32.77
C ASN A 90 -2.28 5.99 -33.71
N SER A 91 -2.01 6.75 -34.78
CA SER A 91 -0.95 6.47 -35.76
C SER A 91 0.01 7.67 -35.92
N GLY A 92 0.40 8.31 -34.81
CA GLY A 92 1.40 9.37 -34.83
C GLY A 92 1.33 10.31 -33.62
N GLN A 93 0.29 11.14 -33.55
CA GLN A 93 0.14 12.15 -32.51
C GLN A 93 -0.33 11.53 -31.18
N LEU A 94 0.24 12.00 -30.05
CA LEU A 94 -0.21 11.62 -28.70
C LEU A 94 -1.72 11.87 -28.55
N ILE A 95 -2.47 10.87 -28.11
CA ILE A 95 -3.84 11.07 -27.61
C ILE A 95 -3.72 11.40 -26.12
N ALA A 96 -3.92 12.66 -25.78
CA ALA A 96 -3.99 13.13 -24.42
C ALA A 96 -5.43 13.54 -24.10
N TRP A 97 -5.93 13.14 -22.93
CA TRP A 97 -7.20 13.65 -22.42
C TRP A 97 -6.92 14.91 -21.60
N ARG A 98 -6.93 16.06 -22.30
CA ARG A 98 -6.64 17.36 -21.68
C ARG A 98 -7.53 17.63 -20.46
N ASP A 99 -8.78 17.24 -20.52
CA ASP A 99 -9.77 17.45 -19.45
C ASP A 99 -9.99 16.21 -18.59
N ALA A 100 -8.98 15.34 -18.48
CA ALA A 100 -9.06 14.18 -17.61
C ALA A 100 -9.32 14.62 -16.16
N PRO A 101 -10.08 13.84 -15.36
CA PRO A 101 -10.37 14.17 -13.96
C PRO A 101 -9.11 14.47 -13.12
N VAL A 102 -7.98 13.85 -13.45
CA VAL A 102 -6.69 14.07 -12.78
C VAL A 102 -6.16 15.50 -12.95
N ARG A 103 -6.55 16.24 -14.00
CA ARG A 103 -6.12 17.62 -14.23
C ARG A 103 -6.51 18.55 -13.08
N ALA A 104 -7.69 18.35 -12.49
CA ALA A 104 -8.16 19.17 -11.38
C ALA A 104 -7.27 19.08 -10.13
N LEU A 105 -6.51 18.00 -9.97
CA LEU A 105 -5.59 17.81 -8.85
C LEU A 105 -4.29 18.62 -9.00
N PHE A 106 -3.86 18.92 -10.24
CA PHE A 106 -2.64 19.68 -10.51
C PHE A 106 -2.86 21.19 -10.63
N GLU A 107 -4.11 21.63 -10.86
CA GLU A 107 -4.45 23.06 -10.92
C GLU A 107 -4.63 23.70 -9.54
N SER A 108 -4.78 22.89 -8.47
CA SER A 108 -4.87 23.38 -7.09
C SER A 108 -3.53 23.63 -6.40
N GLU A 109 -2.41 23.31 -7.05
CA GLU A 109 -1.05 23.44 -6.49
C GLU A 109 -0.24 24.62 -7.08
N ILE A 110 -0.86 25.49 -7.89
CA ILE A 110 -0.23 26.66 -8.53
C ILE A 110 -0.82 27.98 -8.00
#